data_AF-A0A183GE69-F1
#
_entry.id   AF-A0A183GE69-F1
#
_cell.length_a   1.000
_cell.length_b   1.000
_cell.length_c   1.000
_cell.angle_alpha   90.00
_cell.angle_beta   90.00
_cell.angle_gamma   90.00
#
_symmetry.space_group_name_H-M   'P 1'
#
loop_
_entity.id
_entity.type
_entity.pdbx_description
1 polymer ?
#
loop_
_entity_poly.entity_id
_entity_poly.type
_entity_poly.pdbx_seq_one_letter_code
_entity_poly.pdbx_strand_id
1 'polypeptide(L)'
;METKMLRWTAGVTRMDRIRNDALRQKFGVAPIADKMREARLRWYGYVLRGKEDSVRKIGLELKVSGKRPRGRPKQRWSDTLHMDLKKSGPRDEAGQTLKKKKKKKKKKKKKKKKKKEAVLANVKSCSFYSPFLTRLPHDTLLFPFSGMDEIFVNGDVE
;
A
#
# COMPACT_ATOMS: atom_id res chain seq x y z
N MET A 1 20.82 0.11 22.75
CA MET A 1 20.28 -1.21 22.32
C MET A 1 20.66 -1.54 20.89
N GLU A 2 20.21 -0.77 19.89
CA GLU A 2 20.48 -1.02 18.45
C GLU A 2 21.95 -1.34 18.16
N THR A 3 22.89 -0.49 18.55
CA THR A 3 24.33 -0.69 18.31
C THR A 3 24.94 -1.87 19.06
N LYS A 4 24.39 -2.24 20.23
CA LYS A 4 24.87 -3.40 20.99
C LYS A 4 24.49 -4.71 20.27
N MET A 5 23.26 -4.79 19.77
CA MET A 5 22.79 -5.92 18.97
C MET A 5 23.56 -6.04 17.65
N LEU A 6 23.73 -4.93 16.92
CA LEU A 6 24.46 -4.93 15.65
C LEU A 6 25.93 -5.36 15.81
N ARG A 7 26.57 -4.97 16.93
CA ARG A 7 27.94 -5.42 17.25
C ARG A 7 27.99 -6.90 17.57
N TRP A 8 27.06 -7.39 18.38
CA TRP A 8 27.00 -8.82 18.72
C TRP A 8 26.77 -9.69 17.48
N THR A 9 25.83 -9.32 16.59
CA THR A 9 25.59 -10.05 15.34
C THR A 9 26.76 -10.00 14.37
N ALA A 10 27.56 -8.94 14.41
CA ALA A 10 28.76 -8.80 13.58
C ALA A 10 30.02 -9.46 14.20
N GLY A 11 29.93 -9.98 15.43
CA GLY A 11 31.10 -10.43 16.19
C GLY A 11 32.10 -9.31 16.52
N VAL A 12 31.68 -8.04 16.45
CA VAL A 12 32.59 -6.90 16.58
C VAL A 12 32.75 -6.53 18.05
N THR A 13 33.98 -6.59 18.50
CA THR A 13 34.39 -6.27 19.86
C THR A 13 34.75 -4.78 19.99
N ARG A 14 35.09 -4.36 21.21
CA ARG A 14 35.58 -2.99 21.45
C ARG A 14 36.99 -2.77 20.89
N MET A 15 37.78 -3.83 20.73
CA MET A 15 39.17 -3.76 20.23
C MET A 15 39.24 -3.38 18.75
N ASP A 16 38.21 -3.74 17.97
CA ASP A 16 38.18 -3.48 16.53
C ASP A 16 38.06 -1.98 16.20
N ARG A 17 37.71 -1.12 17.18
CA ARG A 17 37.56 0.34 17.05
C ARG A 17 36.69 0.79 15.85
N ILE A 18 35.82 -0.08 15.36
CA ILE A 18 34.95 0.18 14.20
C ILE A 18 33.92 1.25 14.58
N ARG A 19 33.75 2.26 13.72
CA ARG A 19 32.72 3.30 13.89
C ARG A 19 31.32 2.70 13.78
N ASN A 20 30.40 3.19 14.61
CA ASN A 20 29.00 2.72 14.61
C ASN A 20 28.31 2.97 13.25
N ASP A 21 28.70 4.01 12.53
CA ASP A 21 28.14 4.32 11.21
C ASP A 21 28.54 3.27 10.17
N ALA A 22 29.78 2.75 10.24
CA ALA A 22 30.22 1.67 9.37
C ALA A 22 29.44 0.36 9.65
N LEU A 23 29.12 0.07 10.91
CA LEU A 23 28.26 -1.08 11.26
C LEU A 23 26.85 -0.89 10.70
N ARG A 24 26.26 0.30 10.89
CA ARG A 24 24.94 0.62 10.33
C ARG A 24 24.91 0.50 8.81
N GLN A 25 25.96 0.95 8.12
CA GLN A 25 26.09 0.84 6.68
C GLN A 25 26.16 -0.62 6.21
N LYS A 26 26.94 -1.47 6.90
CA LYS A 26 27.02 -2.91 6.60
C LYS A 26 25.65 -3.61 6.72
N PHE A 27 24.86 -3.25 7.73
CA PHE A 27 23.53 -3.82 7.95
C PHE A 27 22.40 -3.07 7.21
N GLY A 28 22.69 -1.98 6.49
CA GLY A 28 21.68 -1.13 5.85
C GLY A 28 20.69 -0.47 6.83
N VAL A 29 21.08 -0.28 8.09
CA VAL A 29 20.22 0.26 9.15
C VAL A 29 20.33 1.78 9.16
N ALA A 30 19.23 2.46 8.84
CA ALA A 30 19.14 3.91 8.97
C ALA A 30 19.26 4.33 10.45
N PRO A 31 19.99 5.42 10.75
CA PRO A 31 20.20 5.87 12.13
C PRO A 31 18.86 6.26 12.78
N ILE A 32 18.71 5.91 14.06
CA ILE A 32 17.48 6.16 14.83
C ILE A 32 17.07 7.64 14.80
N ALA A 33 18.05 8.55 14.85
CA ALA A 33 17.79 9.99 14.82
C ALA A 33 17.00 10.42 13.57
N ASP A 34 17.27 9.81 12.42
CA ASP A 34 16.56 10.11 11.17
C ASP A 34 15.16 9.48 11.16
N LYS A 35 14.99 8.27 11.70
CA LYS A 35 13.66 7.66 11.88
C LYS A 35 12.78 8.48 12.82
N MET A 36 13.35 9.00 13.91
CA MET A 36 12.66 9.89 14.82
C MET A 36 12.25 11.19 14.11
N ARG A 37 13.17 11.80 13.35
CA ARG A 37 12.84 12.98 12.51
C ARG A 37 11.68 12.69 11.57
N GLU A 38 11.73 11.57 10.86
CA GLU A 38 10.71 11.18 9.90
C GLU A 38 9.34 10.99 10.57
N ALA A 39 9.30 10.38 11.77
CA ALA A 39 8.10 10.25 12.58
C ALA A 39 7.55 11.62 13.02
N ARG A 40 8.41 12.54 13.47
CA ARG A 40 8.01 13.91 13.84
C ARG A 40 7.38 14.66 12.66
N LEU A 41 8.04 14.64 11.50
CA LEU A 41 7.53 15.28 10.28
C LEU A 41 6.23 14.62 9.77
N ARG A 42 6.10 13.30 9.92
CA ARG A 42 4.87 12.58 9.57
C ARG A 42 3.70 12.99 10.47
N TRP A 43 3.93 13.13 11.76
CA TRP A 43 2.93 13.64 12.72
C TRP A 43 2.57 15.08 12.41
N TYR A 44 3.55 15.95 12.17
CA TYR A 44 3.31 17.35 11.77
C TYR A 44 2.44 17.44 10.50
N GLY A 45 2.78 16.65 9.47
CA GLY A 45 1.95 16.58 8.26
C GLY A 45 0.55 16.01 8.50
N TYR A 46 0.35 15.17 9.52
CA TYR A 46 -0.99 14.72 9.91
C TYR A 46 -1.78 15.85 10.59
N VAL A 47 -1.15 16.62 11.48
CA VAL A 47 -1.76 17.79 12.12
C VAL A 47 -2.18 18.82 11.07
N LEU A 48 -1.33 19.12 10.08
CA LEU A 48 -1.64 20.08 9.00
C LEU A 48 -2.81 19.66 8.10
N ARG A 49 -3.07 18.35 7.94
CA ARG A 49 -4.20 17.84 7.14
C ARG A 49 -5.50 17.73 7.95
N GLY A 50 -5.46 17.96 9.26
CA GLY A 50 -6.63 17.93 10.14
C GLY A 50 -7.50 19.19 9.98
N LYS A 51 -8.70 19.15 10.59
CA LYS A 51 -9.60 20.31 10.66
C LYS A 51 -8.96 21.44 11.47
N GLU A 52 -9.26 22.69 11.10
CA GLU A 52 -8.77 23.91 11.75
C GLU A 52 -9.04 23.89 13.26
N ASP A 53 -10.28 23.54 13.63
CA ASP A 53 -10.76 23.53 15.02
C ASP A 53 -10.22 22.37 15.86
N SER A 54 -9.35 21.51 15.30
CA SER A 54 -8.83 20.39 16.08
C SER A 54 -7.86 20.91 17.15
N VAL A 55 -8.02 20.42 18.39
CA VAL A 55 -7.15 20.74 19.54
C VAL A 55 -5.65 20.62 19.19
N ARG A 56 -5.29 19.69 18.31
CA ARG A 56 -3.92 19.46 17.85
C ARG A 56 -3.35 20.61 17.02
N LYS A 57 -4.19 21.28 16.24
CA LYS A 57 -3.79 22.42 15.40
C LYS A 57 -3.77 23.71 16.21
N ILE A 58 -4.80 23.91 17.04
CA ILE A 58 -4.84 25.01 18.02
C ILE A 58 -3.61 24.97 18.93
N GLY A 59 -3.25 23.80 19.47
CA GLY A 59 -2.06 23.64 20.31
C GLY A 59 -0.73 23.82 19.59
N LEU A 60 -0.69 23.66 18.27
CA LEU A 60 0.50 23.93 17.44
C LEU A 60 0.69 25.44 17.22
N GLU A 61 -0.39 26.19 17.08
CA GLU A 61 -0.41 27.65 16.84
C GLU A 61 -0.38 28.48 18.13
N LEU A 62 -0.72 27.86 19.26
CA LEU A 62 -0.71 28.49 20.58
C LEU A 62 0.65 29.12 20.89
N LYS A 63 0.67 30.45 20.93
CA LYS A 63 1.84 31.24 21.31
C LYS A 63 1.75 31.57 22.80
N VAL A 64 2.51 30.87 23.61
CA VAL A 64 2.62 31.18 25.05
C VAL A 64 3.32 32.53 25.20
N SER A 65 2.60 33.52 25.73
CA SER A 65 3.15 34.83 26.08
C SER A 65 4.11 34.69 27.28
N GLY A 66 5.27 35.34 27.19
CA GLY A 66 6.29 35.30 28.25
C GLY A 66 7.72 35.42 27.72
N LYS A 67 8.60 36.04 28.52
CA LYS A 67 10.03 36.14 28.23
C LYS A 67 10.72 34.82 28.61
N ARG A 68 11.63 34.33 27.76
CA ARG A 68 12.42 33.13 28.09
C ARG A 68 13.48 33.49 29.15
N PRO A 69 13.81 32.56 30.06
CA PRO A 69 14.92 32.77 30.98
C PRO A 69 16.23 32.93 30.20
N ARG A 70 17.09 33.82 30.70
CA ARG A 70 18.43 34.05 30.15
C ARG A 70 19.32 32.83 30.46
N GLY A 71 20.07 32.33 29.47
CA GLY A 71 20.92 31.14 29.61
C GLY A 71 20.67 30.09 28.53
N ARG A 72 20.58 28.80 28.92
CA ARG A 72 20.28 27.68 28.01
C ARG A 72 18.80 27.31 28.08
N PRO A 73 17.92 27.94 27.27
CA PRO A 73 16.51 27.60 27.25
C PRO A 73 16.30 26.16 26.75
N LYS A 74 15.28 25.49 27.30
CA LYS A 74 14.86 24.17 26.82
C LYS A 74 14.36 24.28 25.37
N GLN A 75 14.73 23.31 24.55
CA GLN A 75 14.36 23.25 23.15
C GLN A 75 12.85 23.05 23.02
N ARG A 76 12.17 23.92 22.27
CA ARG A 76 10.75 23.74 21.98
C ARG A 76 10.55 22.71 20.88
N TRP A 77 9.35 22.14 20.86
CA TRP A 77 8.91 21.31 19.75
C TRP A 77 8.94 22.06 18.41
N SER A 78 8.48 23.33 18.38
CA SER A 78 8.53 24.21 17.21
C SER A 78 9.95 24.39 16.67
N ASP A 79 10.91 24.66 17.57
CA ASP A 79 12.31 24.89 17.22
C ASP A 79 12.92 23.62 16.60
N THR A 80 12.57 22.46 17.17
CA THR A 80 12.98 21.14 16.64
C THR A 80 12.38 20.87 15.27
N LEU A 81 11.09 21.15 15.06
CA LEU A 81 10.43 20.99 13.77
C LEU A 81 11.07 21.89 12.71
N HIS A 82 11.40 23.13 13.04
CA HIS A 82 12.05 24.05 12.12
C HIS A 82 13.43 23.53 11.68
N MET A 83 14.23 23.01 12.62
CA MET A 83 15.50 22.35 12.30
C MET A 83 15.32 21.11 11.42
N ASP A 84 14.31 20.29 11.70
CA ASP A 84 14.02 19.07 10.94
C ASP A 84 13.55 19.39 9.51
N LEU A 85 12.72 20.41 9.33
CA LEU A 85 12.27 20.90 8.03
C LEU A 85 13.45 21.46 7.22
N LYS A 86 14.34 22.23 7.86
CA LYS A 86 15.57 22.73 7.23
C LYS A 86 16.47 21.59 6.75
N LYS A 87 16.55 20.50 7.51
CA LYS A 87 17.34 19.30 7.17
C LYS A 87 16.69 18.40 6.12
N SER A 88 15.36 18.39 6.00
CA SER A 88 14.66 17.49 5.07
C SER A 88 14.64 17.98 3.62
N GLY A 89 15.03 19.24 3.35
CA GLY A 89 14.93 19.85 2.03
C GLY A 89 13.48 19.95 1.50
N PRO A 90 13.26 20.55 0.31
CA PRO A 90 11.95 20.55 -0.34
C PRO A 90 11.46 19.11 -0.58
N ARG A 91 10.23 18.81 -0.17
CA ARG A 91 9.63 17.46 -0.12
C ARG A 91 9.20 16.93 -1.50
N ASP A 92 9.79 17.42 -2.59
CA ASP A 92 9.19 17.28 -3.90
C ASP A 92 9.66 16.03 -4.66
N GLU A 93 10.77 15.40 -4.25
CA GLU A 93 11.31 14.24 -4.96
C GLU A 93 10.86 12.89 -4.36
N ALA A 94 10.81 12.77 -3.03
CA ALA A 94 10.43 11.52 -2.36
C ALA A 94 8.92 11.19 -2.49
N GLY A 95 8.06 12.20 -2.58
CA GLY A 95 6.62 12.03 -2.82
C GLY A 95 6.32 11.48 -4.22
N GLN A 96 7.10 11.89 -5.22
CA GLN A 96 6.98 11.41 -6.59
C GLN A 96 7.36 9.94 -6.72
N THR A 97 8.41 9.49 -6.03
CA THR A 97 8.85 8.08 -6.08
C THR A 97 7.82 7.13 -5.43
N LEU A 98 7.19 7.52 -4.32
CA LEU A 98 6.10 6.75 -3.69
C LEU A 98 4.84 6.69 -4.54
N LYS A 99 4.43 7.81 -5.18
CA LYS A 99 3.33 7.84 -6.14
C LYS A 99 3.63 6.95 -7.36
N LYS A 100 4.84 7.02 -7.92
CA LYS A 100 5.32 6.16 -9.03
C LYS A 100 5.32 4.68 -8.62
N LYS A 101 5.81 4.32 -7.43
CA LYS A 101 5.79 2.96 -6.87
C LYS A 101 4.35 2.43 -6.70
N LYS A 102 3.43 3.23 -6.16
CA LYS A 102 1.99 2.87 -6.03
C LYS A 102 1.34 2.64 -7.41
N LYS A 103 1.61 3.52 -8.39
CA LYS A 103 1.10 3.38 -9.78
C LYS A 103 1.61 2.11 -10.45
N LYS A 104 2.90 1.77 -10.28
CA LYS A 104 3.51 0.53 -10.79
C LYS A 104 2.90 -0.72 -10.15
N LYS A 105 2.64 -0.72 -8.84
CA LYS A 105 1.98 -1.82 -8.12
C LYS A 105 0.53 -2.03 -8.59
N LYS A 106 -0.23 -0.95 -8.82
CA LYS A 106 -1.62 -1.00 -9.36
C LYS A 106 -1.65 -1.54 -10.80
N LYS A 107 -0.72 -1.09 -11.67
CA LYS A 107 -0.57 -1.63 -13.04
C LYS A 107 -0.24 -3.14 -13.04
N LYS A 108 0.67 -3.59 -12.17
CA LYS A 108 1.04 -5.02 -12.05
C LYS A 108 -0.14 -5.89 -11.59
N LYS A 109 -0.94 -5.40 -10.63
CA LYS A 109 -2.19 -6.07 -10.20
C LYS A 109 -3.22 -6.16 -11.34
N LYS A 110 -3.44 -5.06 -12.08
CA LYS A 110 -4.38 -5.05 -13.23
C LYS A 110 -3.94 -6.01 -14.34
N LYS A 111 -2.64 -6.07 -14.65
CA LYS A 111 -2.08 -7.02 -15.64
C LYS A 111 -2.23 -8.48 -15.20
N LYS A 112 -2.02 -8.78 -13.90
CA LYS A 112 -2.28 -10.12 -13.34
C LYS A 112 -3.77 -10.49 -13.40
N LYS A 113 -4.67 -9.55 -13.09
CA LYS A 113 -6.13 -9.78 -13.18
C LYS A 113 -6.55 -10.11 -14.62
N LYS A 114 -6.12 -9.28 -15.59
CA LYS A 114 -6.41 -9.49 -17.02
C LYS A 114 -5.86 -10.84 -17.53
N LYS A 115 -4.67 -11.25 -17.09
CA LYS A 115 -4.12 -12.59 -17.41
C LYS A 115 -4.98 -13.72 -16.83
N LYS A 116 -5.44 -13.60 -15.57
CA LYS A 116 -6.31 -14.60 -14.95
C LYS A 116 -7.67 -14.69 -15.65
N GLU A 117 -8.26 -13.55 -16.02
CA GLU A 117 -9.52 -13.49 -16.76
C GLU A 117 -9.38 -14.12 -18.16
N ALA A 118 -8.26 -13.89 -18.86
CA ALA A 118 -8.00 -14.53 -20.15
C ALA A 118 -7.81 -16.06 -20.04
N VAL A 119 -7.11 -16.54 -19.01
CA VAL A 119 -6.98 -17.98 -18.75
C VAL A 119 -8.34 -18.60 -18.43
N LEU A 120 -9.16 -17.93 -17.61
CA LEU A 120 -10.51 -18.40 -17.28
C LEU A 120 -11.42 -18.42 -18.51
N ALA A 121 -11.30 -17.45 -19.42
CA ALA A 121 -12.04 -17.45 -20.69
C ALA A 121 -11.63 -18.63 -21.58
N ASN A 122 -10.33 -18.93 -21.70
CA ASN A 122 -9.85 -20.09 -22.46
C ASN A 122 -10.29 -21.43 -21.86
N VAL A 123 -10.30 -21.56 -20.53
CA VAL A 123 -10.78 -22.77 -19.85
C VAL A 123 -12.29 -22.95 -20.07
N LYS A 124 -13.06 -21.86 -19.99
CA LYS A 124 -14.51 -21.86 -20.23
C LYS A 124 -14.88 -22.15 -21.68
N SER A 125 -14.07 -21.68 -22.65
CA SER A 125 -14.27 -22.04 -24.06
C SER A 125 -13.95 -23.51 -24.34
N CYS A 126 -12.98 -24.10 -23.63
CA CYS A 126 -12.67 -25.54 -23.75
C CYS A 126 -13.68 -26.44 -23.04
N SER A 127 -14.26 -26.04 -21.90
CA SER A 127 -15.27 -26.86 -21.21
C SER A 127 -16.65 -26.85 -21.87
N PHE A 128 -16.93 -25.86 -22.74
CA PHE A 128 -18.18 -25.77 -23.50
C PHE A 128 -18.15 -26.64 -24.78
N TYR A 129 -17.00 -27.20 -25.14
CA TYR A 129 -16.81 -28.12 -26.28
C TYR A 129 -16.43 -29.52 -25.79
N SER A 130 -17.30 -30.16 -24.99
CA SER A 130 -17.23 -31.60 -24.71
C SER A 130 -18.62 -32.14 -24.38
N PRO A 131 -19.44 -32.52 -25.38
CA PRO A 131 -20.67 -33.24 -25.14
C PRO A 131 -20.35 -34.71 -24.80
N PHE A 132 -20.39 -34.99 -23.51
CA PHE A 132 -20.76 -36.24 -22.84
C PHE A 132 -20.98 -37.49 -23.74
N LEU A 133 -20.00 -38.41 -23.73
CA LEU A 133 -20.10 -39.79 -24.23
C LEU A 133 -20.55 -40.70 -23.08
N THR A 134 -21.82 -41.13 -23.08
CA THR A 134 -22.38 -42.37 -22.47
C THR A 134 -23.88 -42.40 -22.81
N ARG A 135 -24.63 -43.48 -23.00
CA ARG A 135 -24.47 -44.94 -23.17
C ARG A 135 -25.93 -45.44 -23.25
N LEU A 136 -26.31 -46.14 -24.32
CA LEU A 136 -27.62 -46.82 -24.44
C LEU A 136 -27.86 -47.77 -23.24
N PRO A 137 -29.12 -47.93 -22.79
CA PRO A 137 -29.77 -49.22 -23.04
C PRO A 137 -31.30 -49.17 -23.32
N HIS A 138 -31.70 -50.02 -24.26
CA HIS A 138 -32.88 -50.89 -24.35
C HIS A 138 -34.23 -50.57 -23.65
N ASP A 139 -35.24 -50.66 -24.51
CA ASP A 139 -36.54 -51.34 -24.34
C ASP A 139 -37.75 -50.62 -23.70
N THR A 140 -38.74 -50.44 -24.59
CA THR A 140 -40.20 -50.50 -24.39
C THR A 140 -40.87 -49.40 -23.56
N LEU A 141 -41.76 -48.63 -24.20
CA LEU A 141 -43.21 -48.68 -24.00
C LEU A 141 -43.94 -47.93 -25.13
N LEU A 142 -44.96 -48.60 -25.70
CA LEU A 142 -45.92 -48.09 -26.66
C LEU A 142 -46.73 -46.89 -26.10
N PHE A 143 -47.07 -45.90 -26.93
CA PHE A 143 -48.36 -45.80 -27.66
C PHE A 143 -48.42 -44.48 -28.46
N PRO A 144 -49.21 -44.42 -29.57
CA PRO A 144 -49.33 -43.30 -30.51
C PRO A 144 -50.54 -42.40 -30.17
N PHE A 145 -50.64 -41.18 -30.70
CA PHE A 145 -51.91 -40.51 -31.01
C PHE A 145 -51.67 -39.18 -31.76
N SER A 146 -52.42 -38.98 -32.86
CA SER A 146 -52.94 -37.71 -33.45
C SER A 146 -52.09 -36.43 -33.36
N GLY A 147 -51.71 -35.75 -34.45
CA GLY A 147 -52.60 -35.20 -35.47
C GLY A 147 -53.08 -33.80 -35.05
N MET A 148 -52.88 -32.79 -35.93
CA MET A 148 -53.52 -31.45 -35.92
C MET A 148 -52.96 -30.46 -34.85
N ASP A 149 -52.59 -29.19 -35.09
CA ASP A 149 -53.02 -28.18 -36.07
C ASP A 149 -51.96 -27.07 -36.33
N GLU A 150 -52.06 -26.49 -37.54
CA GLU A 150 -51.88 -25.08 -37.97
C GLU A 150 -50.91 -24.16 -37.19
N ILE A 151 -49.84 -23.62 -37.79
CA ILE A 151 -49.83 -22.48 -38.73
C ILE A 151 -50.84 -21.36 -38.37
N PHE A 152 -50.39 -20.36 -37.61
CA PHE A 152 -50.66 -18.98 -38.02
C PHE A 152 -49.54 -18.03 -37.61
N VAL A 153 -48.97 -17.43 -38.64
CA VAL A 153 -48.14 -16.22 -38.65
C VAL A 153 -48.96 -15.06 -38.10
N ASN A 154 -48.34 -14.16 -37.33
CA ASN A 154 -48.56 -12.71 -37.24
C ASN A 154 -47.88 -12.22 -35.94
N GLY A 155 -47.11 -11.15 -35.87
CA GLY A 155 -46.69 -10.16 -36.85
C GLY A 155 -45.60 -9.31 -36.18
N ASP A 156 -44.61 -8.96 -36.96
CA ASP A 156 -43.58 -7.98 -36.65
C ASP A 156 -44.17 -6.56 -36.62
N VAL A 157 -43.57 -5.70 -35.79
CA VAL A 157 -43.32 -4.26 -36.06
C VAL A 157 -44.55 -3.33 -36.07
N GLU A 158 -44.73 -2.59 -34.97
CA GLU A 158 -44.38 -1.16 -34.82
C GLU A 158 -44.27 -0.77 -33.33
#